data_AF-A0A7C5ZMY8-F1
#
_entry.id   AF-A0A7C5ZMY8-F1
#
_cell.length_a   1.000
_cell.length_b   1.000
_cell.length_c   1.000
_cell.angle_alpha   90.00
_cell.angle_beta   90.00
_cell.angle_gamma   90.00
#
_symmetry.space_group_name_H-M   'P 1'
#
loop_
_entity.id
_entity.type
_entity.pdbx_description
1 polymer ?
#
loop_
_entity_poly.entity_id
_entity_poly.type
_entity_poly.pdbx_seq_one_letter_code
_entity_poly.pdbx_strand_id
1 'polypeptide(L)'
;SDNNSISVALVMIIPLAYYLAQHTQRRIVRYAMYALIALSGIAVLGSHSRGAFLAVSVMSLYLWTKSRHKLLLGVLVLALLPVAMLAMPDNWKERMGTIRTYEQDSSAMGRINSWQTAFNIANDRPLVGGGFELYSRETFARYAPDPEAVHSAHSIYFQLLGEHGYVGLLLFLALGITGWMNARRIVRTARDQPELEWASDLARAIQVSLVGYAVGGAFVNIGYWDLPYYEIVILMTVWSLIGHPNAPAAARAVAAEATPSVRNPRPEPAFGPASNRASPAEGACARTGSGARDLVAIDRWRARDNNGRPDGQDRTARRTDV
;
A
#
# COMPACT_ATOMS: atom_id res chain seq x y z
N SER A 1 -24.22 13.38 -7.77
CA SER A 1 -23.21 13.18 -6.71
C SER A 1 -22.77 11.73 -6.76
N ASP A 2 -21.52 11.47 -7.16
CA ASP A 2 -21.03 10.11 -7.42
C ASP A 2 -20.65 9.39 -6.12
N ASN A 3 -21.64 8.75 -5.50
CA ASN A 3 -21.43 7.91 -4.32
C ASN A 3 -20.43 6.76 -4.59
N ASN A 4 -20.30 6.33 -5.84
CA ASN A 4 -19.37 5.28 -6.25
C ASN A 4 -17.91 5.71 -6.07
N SER A 5 -17.56 6.94 -6.45
CA SER A 5 -16.17 7.42 -6.40
C SER A 5 -15.66 7.42 -4.96
N ILE A 6 -16.46 7.98 -4.03
CA ILE A 6 -16.12 8.00 -2.60
C ILE A 6 -16.00 6.58 -2.05
N SER A 7 -16.89 5.67 -2.46
CA SER A 7 -16.83 4.27 -2.01
C SER A 7 -15.54 3.59 -2.44
N VAL A 8 -15.08 3.80 -3.67
CA VAL A 8 -13.80 3.24 -4.14
C VAL A 8 -12.62 3.84 -3.37
N ALA A 9 -12.62 5.14 -3.10
CA ALA A 9 -11.59 5.78 -2.27
C ALA A 9 -11.52 5.13 -0.87
N LEU A 10 -12.67 4.91 -0.22
CA LEU A 10 -12.73 4.26 1.08
C LEU A 10 -12.20 2.82 1.03
N VAL A 11 -12.55 2.07 -0.02
CA VAL A 11 -12.03 0.71 -0.25
C VAL A 11 -10.51 0.70 -0.36
N MET A 12 -9.92 1.68 -1.06
CA MET A 12 -8.46 1.83 -1.18
C MET A 12 -7.79 2.20 0.15
N ILE A 13 -8.44 3.04 0.96
CA ILE A 13 -7.89 3.52 2.25
C ILE A 13 -7.88 2.43 3.33
N ILE A 14 -8.87 1.53 3.36
CA ILE A 14 -9.01 0.49 4.38
C ILE A 14 -7.71 -0.32 4.61
N PRO A 15 -7.08 -0.93 3.59
CA PRO A 15 -5.85 -1.70 3.79
C PRO A 15 -4.67 -0.83 4.26
N LEU A 16 -4.58 0.43 3.82
CA LEU A 16 -3.54 1.36 4.26
C LEU A 16 -3.72 1.77 5.73
N ALA A 17 -4.97 2.05 6.15
CA ALA A 17 -5.31 2.32 7.54
C ALA A 17 -5.01 1.11 8.43
N TYR A 18 -5.28 -0.11 7.93
CA TYR A 18 -4.95 -1.34 8.65
C TYR A 18 -3.44 -1.51 8.85
N TYR A 19 -2.65 -1.26 7.80
CA TYR A 19 -1.18 -1.24 7.89
C TYR A 19 -0.68 -0.25 8.95
N LEU A 20 -1.17 0.99 8.93
CA LEU A 20 -0.83 2.02 9.91
C LEU A 20 -1.21 1.61 11.35
N ALA A 21 -2.37 0.97 11.53
CA ALA A 21 -2.82 0.49 12.83
C ALA A 21 -1.88 -0.55 13.43
N GLN A 22 -1.31 -1.43 12.61
CA GLN A 22 -0.34 -2.45 13.06
C GLN A 22 1.01 -1.84 13.43
N HIS A 23 1.45 -0.79 12.71
CA HIS A 23 2.80 -0.24 12.85
C HIS A 23 2.91 0.97 13.79
N THR A 24 1.78 1.55 14.24
CA THR A 24 1.81 2.68 15.17
C THR A 24 2.04 2.24 16.62
N GLN A 25 2.90 2.96 17.34
CA GLN A 25 3.14 2.79 18.79
C GLN A 25 2.07 3.51 19.64
N ARG A 26 1.41 4.52 19.08
CA ARG A 26 0.44 5.35 19.82
C ARG A 26 -0.94 4.68 19.80
N ARG A 27 -1.44 4.27 20.98
CA ARG A 27 -2.75 3.61 21.13
C ARG A 27 -3.90 4.43 20.57
N ILE A 28 -3.89 5.76 20.74
CA ILE A 28 -4.92 6.66 20.20
C ILE A 28 -4.97 6.56 18.66
N VAL A 29 -3.82 6.61 18.00
CA VAL A 29 -3.74 6.51 16.54
C VAL A 29 -4.23 5.13 16.08
N ARG A 30 -3.84 4.06 16.79
CA ARG A 30 -4.31 2.70 16.49
C ARG A 30 -5.83 2.59 16.53
N TYR A 31 -6.46 3.06 17.60
CA TYR A 31 -7.92 3.02 17.72
C TYR A 31 -8.61 3.95 16.72
N ALA A 32 -8.02 5.11 16.42
CA ALA A 32 -8.52 5.99 15.37
C ALA A 32 -8.49 5.31 13.99
N MET A 33 -7.43 4.55 13.66
CA MET A 33 -7.36 3.79 12.41
C MET A 33 -8.41 2.67 12.35
N TYR A 34 -8.63 1.94 13.45
CA TYR A 34 -9.70 0.93 13.49
C TYR A 34 -11.10 1.55 13.38
N ALA A 35 -11.33 2.69 14.03
CA ALA A 35 -12.57 3.45 13.87
C ALA A 35 -12.75 3.91 12.41
N LEU A 36 -11.69 4.40 11.77
CA LEU A 36 -11.71 4.78 10.35
C LEU A 36 -12.07 3.59 9.45
N ILE A 37 -11.48 2.41 9.67
CA ILE A 37 -11.80 1.19 8.92
C ILE A 37 -13.29 0.83 9.10
N ALA A 38 -13.79 0.84 10.33
CA ALA A 38 -15.18 0.52 10.63
C ALA A 38 -16.15 1.50 9.95
N LEU A 39 -15.90 2.80 10.10
CA LEU A 39 -16.70 3.87 9.48
C LEU A 39 -16.64 3.79 7.95
N SER A 40 -15.47 3.50 7.38
CA SER A 40 -15.31 3.31 5.93
C SER A 40 -16.14 2.12 5.43
N GLY A 41 -16.11 0.99 6.15
CA GLY A 41 -16.94 -0.18 5.83
C GLY A 41 -18.44 0.14 5.87
N ILE A 42 -18.90 0.84 6.92
CA ILE A 42 -20.31 1.26 7.05
C ILE A 42 -20.70 2.20 5.92
N ALA A 43 -19.86 3.20 5.61
CA ALA A 43 -20.12 4.16 4.54
C ALA A 43 -20.18 3.49 3.16
N VAL A 44 -19.30 2.52 2.89
CA VAL A 44 -19.34 1.75 1.63
C VAL A 44 -20.63 0.93 1.53
N LEU A 45 -21.07 0.28 2.62
CA LEU A 45 -22.35 -0.44 2.64
C LEU A 45 -23.56 0.50 2.45
N GLY A 46 -23.52 1.67 3.09
CA GLY A 46 -24.54 2.71 2.98
C GLY A 46 -24.59 3.42 1.62
N SER A 47 -23.59 3.21 0.75
CA SER A 47 -23.57 3.81 -0.59
C SER A 47 -24.60 3.21 -1.56
N HIS A 48 -25.18 2.04 -1.23
CA HIS A 48 -26.08 1.26 -2.10
C HIS A 48 -25.52 0.99 -3.50
N SER A 49 -24.19 0.96 -3.68
CA SER A 49 -23.54 0.73 -4.97
C SER A 49 -23.24 -0.75 -5.21
N ARG A 50 -23.80 -1.31 -6.30
CA ARG A 50 -23.50 -2.69 -6.75
C ARG A 50 -22.00 -2.90 -7.00
N GLY A 51 -21.33 -1.89 -7.56
CA GLY A 51 -19.89 -1.92 -7.82
C GLY A 51 -19.05 -1.88 -6.55
N ALA A 52 -19.46 -1.07 -5.57
CA ALA A 52 -18.77 -1.02 -4.28
C ALA A 52 -18.93 -2.31 -3.48
N PHE A 53 -20.11 -2.95 -3.52
CA PHE A 53 -20.32 -4.26 -2.91
C PHE A 53 -19.43 -5.34 -3.52
N LEU A 54 -19.31 -5.37 -4.86
CA LEU A 54 -18.41 -6.31 -5.54
C LEU A 54 -16.95 -6.02 -5.21
N ALA A 55 -16.53 -4.75 -5.21
CA ALA A 55 -15.18 -4.33 -4.86
C ALA A 55 -14.79 -4.75 -3.43
N VAL A 56 -15.66 -4.49 -2.45
CA VAL A 56 -15.46 -4.94 -1.06
C VAL A 56 -15.43 -6.45 -0.97
N SER A 57 -16.31 -7.16 -1.69
CA SER A 57 -16.35 -8.63 -1.67
C SER A 57 -15.06 -9.23 -2.21
N VAL A 58 -14.58 -8.76 -3.37
CA VAL A 58 -13.33 -9.23 -3.97
C VAL A 58 -12.12 -8.84 -3.13
N MET A 59 -12.09 -7.61 -2.60
CA MET A 59 -11.04 -7.16 -1.68
C MET A 59 -11.01 -8.03 -0.42
N SER A 60 -12.16 -8.32 0.19
CA SER A 60 -12.28 -9.15 1.38
C SER A 60 -11.85 -10.59 1.10
N LEU A 61 -12.23 -11.14 -0.05
CA LEU A 61 -11.79 -12.46 -0.52
C LEU A 61 -10.26 -12.49 -0.71
N TYR A 62 -9.68 -11.46 -1.34
CA TYR A 62 -8.24 -11.36 -1.52
C TYR A 62 -7.50 -11.24 -0.18
N LEU A 63 -7.96 -10.39 0.75
CA LEU A 63 -7.46 -10.32 2.12
C LEU A 63 -7.56 -11.67 2.83
N TRP A 64 -8.66 -12.40 2.64
CA TRP A 64 -8.85 -13.73 3.18
C TRP A 64 -7.79 -14.73 2.66
N THR A 65 -7.39 -14.65 1.39
CA THR A 65 -6.29 -15.50 0.86
C THR A 65 -4.94 -15.23 1.54
N LYS A 66 -4.72 -14.00 2.03
CA LYS A 66 -3.48 -13.56 2.68
C LYS A 66 -3.47 -13.78 4.20
N SER A 67 -4.63 -13.94 4.83
CA SER A 67 -4.72 -14.11 6.28
C SER A 67 -4.19 -15.47 6.75
N ARG A 68 -3.56 -15.48 7.94
CA ARG A 68 -3.17 -16.72 8.66
C ARG A 68 -4.36 -17.42 9.33
N HIS A 69 -5.45 -16.69 9.61
CA HIS A 69 -6.64 -17.20 10.32
C HIS A 69 -7.85 -17.38 9.39
N LYS A 70 -7.64 -18.09 8.27
CA LYS A 70 -8.62 -18.22 7.19
C LYS A 70 -9.95 -18.83 7.67
N LEU A 71 -9.89 -19.90 8.46
CA LEU A 71 -11.09 -20.56 8.96
C LEU A 71 -11.94 -19.64 9.86
N LEU A 72 -11.30 -18.93 10.79
CA LEU A 72 -11.99 -18.01 11.71
C LEU A 72 -12.67 -16.86 10.96
N LEU A 73 -11.96 -16.23 10.01
CA LEU A 73 -12.52 -15.16 9.18
C LEU A 73 -13.66 -15.66 8.29
N GLY A 74 -13.52 -16.86 7.70
CA GLY A 74 -14.56 -17.47 6.89
C GLY A 74 -15.84 -17.75 7.68
N VAL A 75 -15.70 -18.31 8.89
CA VAL A 75 -16.82 -18.56 9.81
C VAL A 75 -17.47 -17.25 10.26
N LEU A 76 -16.67 -16.23 10.59
CA LEU A 76 -17.19 -14.92 10.98
C LEU A 76 -17.98 -14.25 9.85
N VAL A 77 -17.47 -14.29 8.62
CA VAL A 77 -18.19 -13.78 7.44
C VAL A 77 -19.48 -14.58 7.23
N LEU A 78 -19.43 -15.92 7.28
CA LEU A 78 -20.61 -16.76 7.09
C LEU A 78 -21.68 -16.52 8.17
N ALA A 79 -21.27 -16.22 9.41
CA ALA A 79 -22.17 -15.92 10.51
C ALA A 79 -22.76 -14.49 10.44
N LEU A 80 -21.98 -13.51 10.01
CA LEU A 80 -22.39 -12.10 9.97
C LEU A 80 -23.12 -11.72 8.68
N LEU A 81 -22.87 -12.41 7.57
CA LEU A 81 -23.50 -12.11 6.28
C LEU A 81 -25.04 -12.19 6.32
N PRO A 82 -25.67 -13.24 6.89
CA PRO A 82 -27.12 -13.31 6.99
C PRO A 82 -27.68 -12.17 7.85
N VAL A 83 -27.04 -11.88 8.98
CA VAL A 83 -27.44 -10.78 9.89
C VAL A 83 -27.39 -9.44 9.16
N ALA A 84 -26.33 -9.19 8.39
CA ALA A 84 -26.21 -8.00 7.56
C ALA A 84 -27.30 -7.93 6.47
N MET A 85 -27.63 -9.05 5.82
CA MET A 85 -28.70 -9.09 4.81
C MET A 85 -30.09 -8.84 5.38
N LEU A 86 -30.37 -9.31 6.60
CA LEU A 86 -31.62 -9.06 7.32
C LEU A 86 -31.74 -7.61 7.79
N ALA A 87 -30.63 -6.99 8.17
CA ALA A 87 -30.59 -5.59 8.63
C ALA A 87 -30.66 -4.56 7.49
N MET A 88 -30.52 -4.97 6.22
CA MET A 88 -30.57 -4.06 5.07
C MET A 88 -32.02 -3.66 4.72
N PRO A 89 -32.26 -2.36 4.44
CA PRO A 89 -33.58 -1.86 4.08
C PRO A 89 -34.08 -2.39 2.73
N ASP A 90 -35.39 -2.41 2.52
CA ASP A 90 -36.02 -3.09 1.38
C ASP A 90 -35.67 -2.48 0.03
N ASN A 91 -35.41 -1.17 -0.03
CA ASN A 91 -34.89 -0.49 -1.21
C ASN A 91 -33.53 -1.05 -1.69
N TRP A 92 -32.67 -1.53 -0.78
CA TRP A 92 -31.41 -2.19 -1.14
C TRP A 92 -31.70 -3.56 -1.78
N LYS A 93 -32.64 -4.32 -1.21
CA LYS A 93 -33.02 -5.65 -1.70
C LYS A 93 -33.65 -5.57 -3.11
N GLU A 94 -34.52 -4.61 -3.35
CA GLU A 94 -35.09 -4.35 -4.68
C GLU A 94 -34.02 -4.00 -5.72
N ARG A 95 -33.04 -3.15 -5.34
CA ARG A 95 -31.91 -2.81 -6.22
C ARG A 95 -30.96 -3.99 -6.48
N MET A 96 -30.86 -4.96 -5.59
CA MET A 96 -30.09 -6.19 -5.87
C MET A 96 -30.90 -7.22 -6.65
N GLY A 97 -32.22 -7.27 -6.49
CA GLY A 97 -33.10 -8.17 -7.24
C GLY A 97 -33.15 -7.88 -8.75
N THR A 98 -33.05 -6.60 -9.13
CA THR A 98 -33.01 -6.12 -10.52
C THR A 98 -31.75 -6.51 -11.30
N ILE A 99 -30.74 -7.14 -10.66
CA ILE A 99 -29.58 -7.73 -11.35
C ILE A 99 -30.03 -8.80 -12.37
N ARG A 100 -31.17 -9.48 -12.12
CA ARG A 100 -31.72 -10.49 -13.02
C ARG A 100 -32.43 -9.91 -14.25
N THR A 101 -32.79 -8.62 -14.23
CA THR A 101 -33.53 -7.93 -15.30
C THR A 101 -32.79 -6.67 -15.74
N TYR A 102 -31.48 -6.76 -15.95
CA TYR A 102 -30.64 -5.62 -16.33
C TYR A 102 -31.07 -4.93 -17.64
N GLU A 103 -31.72 -5.65 -18.55
CA GLU A 103 -32.26 -5.12 -19.81
C GLU A 103 -33.42 -4.13 -19.61
N GLN A 104 -34.10 -4.21 -18.45
CA GLN A 104 -35.16 -3.28 -18.05
C GLN A 104 -34.61 -2.10 -17.24
N ASP A 105 -33.33 -2.13 -16.87
CA ASP A 105 -32.65 -1.06 -16.12
C ASP A 105 -32.03 -0.07 -17.11
N SER A 106 -32.70 1.07 -17.31
CA SER A 106 -32.24 2.13 -18.22
C SER A 106 -30.83 2.63 -17.88
N SER A 107 -30.42 2.57 -16.61
CA SER A 107 -29.06 2.92 -16.19
C SER A 107 -28.03 1.88 -16.66
N ALA A 108 -28.38 0.60 -16.68
CA ALA A 108 -27.51 -0.46 -17.17
C ALA A 108 -27.37 -0.42 -18.69
N MET A 109 -28.48 -0.27 -19.41
CA MET A 109 -28.46 -0.14 -20.86
C MET A 109 -27.73 1.12 -21.33
N GLY A 110 -27.87 2.24 -20.62
CA GLY A 110 -27.10 3.45 -20.88
C GLY A 110 -25.58 3.22 -20.81
N ARG A 111 -25.09 2.47 -19.81
CA ARG A 111 -23.66 2.12 -19.71
C ARG A 111 -23.21 1.19 -20.84
N ILE A 112 -24.01 0.19 -21.21
CA ILE A 112 -23.70 -0.73 -22.32
C ILE A 112 -23.57 0.05 -23.63
N ASN A 113 -24.50 0.99 -23.88
CA ASN A 113 -24.42 1.91 -25.02
C ASN A 113 -23.08 2.68 -24.99
N SER A 114 -22.73 3.30 -23.87
CA SER A 114 -21.46 4.02 -23.71
C SER A 114 -20.22 3.14 -23.91
N TRP A 115 -20.25 1.86 -23.50
CA TRP A 115 -19.15 0.92 -23.70
C TRP A 115 -18.97 0.59 -25.17
N GLN A 116 -20.07 0.38 -25.90
CA GLN A 116 -20.06 0.18 -27.34
C GLN A 116 -19.56 1.43 -28.05
N THR A 117 -20.01 2.63 -27.65
CA THR A 117 -19.50 3.91 -28.17
C THR A 117 -17.99 4.03 -27.97
N ALA A 118 -17.48 3.77 -26.77
CA ALA A 118 -16.04 3.83 -26.48
C ALA A 118 -15.23 2.83 -27.32
N PHE A 119 -15.76 1.63 -27.52
CA PHE A 119 -15.14 0.63 -28.38
C PHE A 119 -15.14 1.04 -29.86
N ASN A 120 -16.25 1.61 -30.35
CA ASN A 120 -16.36 2.12 -31.72
C ASN A 120 -15.38 3.27 -31.98
N ILE A 121 -15.23 4.19 -31.02
CA ILE A 121 -14.23 5.25 -31.07
C ILE A 121 -12.82 4.66 -31.11
N ALA A 122 -12.52 3.67 -30.27
CA ALA A 122 -11.21 3.02 -30.27
C ALA A 122 -10.93 2.26 -31.58
N ASN A 123 -11.94 1.71 -32.24
CA ASN A 123 -11.76 1.09 -33.56
C ASN A 123 -11.50 2.13 -34.67
N ASP A 124 -12.14 3.29 -34.60
CA ASP A 124 -11.93 4.38 -35.57
C ASP A 124 -10.59 5.11 -35.33
N ARG A 125 -10.20 5.29 -34.06
CA ARG A 125 -8.99 6.00 -33.63
C ARG A 125 -8.17 5.17 -32.62
N PRO A 126 -7.53 4.08 -33.05
CA PRO A 126 -6.93 3.08 -32.15
C PRO A 126 -5.77 3.59 -31.29
N LEU A 127 -5.02 4.58 -31.75
CA LEU A 127 -3.83 5.07 -31.06
C LEU A 127 -4.12 6.19 -30.05
N VAL A 128 -5.12 7.03 -30.34
CA VAL A 128 -5.36 8.28 -29.61
C VAL A 128 -6.77 8.39 -29.03
N GLY A 129 -7.70 7.53 -29.44
CA GLY A 129 -9.10 7.58 -29.02
C GLY A 129 -9.84 8.83 -29.50
N GLY A 130 -10.93 9.13 -28.79
CA GLY A 130 -11.81 10.27 -29.05
C GLY A 130 -11.37 11.57 -28.38
N GLY A 131 -10.38 11.53 -27.50
CA GLY A 131 -10.00 12.66 -26.63
C GLY A 131 -10.82 12.70 -25.34
N PHE A 132 -10.47 13.64 -24.46
CA PHE A 132 -11.16 13.88 -23.20
C PHE A 132 -12.63 14.29 -23.43
N GLU A 133 -13.47 14.05 -22.41
CA GLU A 133 -14.90 14.40 -22.43
C GLU A 133 -15.68 13.81 -23.63
N LEU A 134 -15.42 12.54 -23.95
CA LEU A 134 -16.05 11.85 -25.08
C LEU A 134 -17.59 11.71 -24.97
N TYR A 135 -18.17 11.94 -23.80
CA TYR A 135 -19.60 11.75 -23.52
C TYR A 135 -20.45 12.94 -23.97
N SER A 136 -20.31 13.33 -25.23
CA SER A 136 -21.08 14.42 -25.86
C SER A 136 -22.13 13.87 -26.84
N ARG A 137 -23.18 14.66 -27.09
CA ARG A 137 -24.21 14.32 -28.10
C ARG A 137 -23.60 14.14 -29.49
N GLU A 138 -22.60 14.94 -29.85
CA GLU A 138 -21.91 14.85 -31.14
C GLU A 138 -21.19 13.51 -31.29
N THR A 139 -20.43 13.12 -30.26
CA THR A 139 -19.71 11.85 -30.26
C THR A 139 -20.68 10.66 -30.30
N PHE A 140 -21.76 10.72 -29.53
CA PHE A 140 -22.77 9.66 -29.50
C PHE A 140 -23.54 9.57 -30.82
N ALA A 141 -23.88 10.69 -31.46
CA ALA A 141 -24.50 10.69 -32.78
C ALA A 141 -23.65 10.00 -33.86
N ARG A 142 -22.32 10.00 -33.69
CA ARG A 142 -21.38 9.40 -34.64
C ARG A 142 -21.04 7.95 -34.33
N TYR A 143 -20.93 7.57 -33.06
CA TYR A 143 -20.36 6.29 -32.65
C TYR A 143 -21.27 5.42 -31.78
N ALA A 144 -22.37 5.96 -31.23
CA ALA A 144 -23.24 5.21 -30.34
C ALA A 144 -24.31 4.42 -31.12
N PRO A 145 -24.62 3.17 -30.71
CA PRO A 145 -25.77 2.45 -31.20
C PRO A 145 -27.10 3.18 -30.94
N ASP A 146 -27.24 3.82 -29.77
CA ASP A 146 -28.33 4.75 -29.46
C ASP A 146 -27.76 6.16 -29.24
N PRO A 147 -27.86 7.05 -30.25
CA PRO A 147 -27.38 8.43 -30.18
C PRO A 147 -27.99 9.30 -29.07
N GLU A 148 -29.24 9.04 -28.70
CA GLU A 148 -29.97 9.90 -27.76
C GLU A 148 -29.71 9.50 -26.30
N ALA A 149 -29.28 8.26 -26.07
CA ALA A 149 -28.92 7.73 -24.75
C ALA A 149 -27.48 8.10 -24.35
N VAL A 150 -27.21 9.39 -24.17
CA VAL A 150 -25.89 9.90 -23.75
C VAL A 150 -25.68 9.64 -22.25
N HIS A 151 -24.80 8.69 -21.95
CA HIS A 151 -24.41 8.33 -20.59
C HIS A 151 -22.89 8.20 -20.48
N SER A 152 -22.37 8.32 -19.26
CA SER A 152 -20.96 8.00 -19.01
C SER A 152 -20.78 6.49 -18.83
N ALA A 153 -19.62 5.97 -19.26
CA ALA A 153 -19.33 4.54 -19.20
C ALA A 153 -19.36 3.97 -17.77
N HIS A 154 -19.11 4.80 -16.76
CA HIS A 154 -18.91 4.38 -15.37
C HIS A 154 -17.96 3.19 -15.29
N SER A 155 -16.82 3.27 -15.96
CA SER A 155 -15.80 2.24 -15.96
C SER A 155 -14.47 2.85 -16.38
N ILE A 156 -13.46 2.80 -15.52
CA ILE A 156 -12.12 3.29 -15.83
C ILE A 156 -11.58 2.68 -17.13
N TYR A 157 -11.89 1.41 -17.41
CA TYR A 157 -11.39 0.73 -18.61
C TYR A 157 -12.00 1.29 -19.89
N PHE A 158 -13.32 1.44 -19.94
CA PHE A 158 -14.00 2.02 -21.11
C PHE A 158 -13.78 3.53 -21.21
N GLN A 159 -13.58 4.21 -20.09
CA GLN A 159 -13.15 5.59 -20.07
C GLN A 159 -11.79 5.74 -20.78
N LEU A 160 -10.77 5.02 -20.33
CA LEU A 160 -9.42 5.09 -20.93
C LEU A 160 -9.42 4.58 -22.38
N LEU A 161 -10.19 3.54 -22.69
CA LEU A 161 -10.35 3.03 -24.05
C LEU A 161 -10.97 4.08 -25.00
N GLY A 162 -12.05 4.73 -24.57
CA GLY A 162 -12.73 5.73 -25.38
C GLY A 162 -11.90 7.00 -25.55
N GLU A 163 -11.30 7.50 -24.46
CA GLU A 163 -10.58 8.78 -24.47
C GLU A 163 -9.20 8.69 -25.13
N HIS A 164 -8.52 7.54 -24.98
CA HIS A 164 -7.11 7.39 -25.39
C HIS A 164 -6.85 6.16 -26.28
N GLY A 165 -7.88 5.44 -26.70
CA GLY A 165 -7.76 4.26 -27.55
C GLY A 165 -7.07 3.09 -26.84
N TYR A 166 -6.59 2.13 -27.63
CA TYR A 166 -5.93 0.95 -27.10
C TYR A 166 -4.59 1.28 -26.45
N VAL A 167 -3.85 2.27 -26.96
CA VAL A 167 -2.54 2.66 -26.40
C VAL A 167 -2.70 3.21 -24.98
N GLY A 168 -3.64 4.12 -24.76
CA GLY A 168 -3.89 4.65 -23.43
C GLY A 168 -4.35 3.58 -22.44
N LEU A 169 -5.27 2.70 -22.85
CA LEU A 169 -5.70 1.58 -22.02
C LEU A 169 -4.52 0.63 -21.67
N LEU A 170 -3.67 0.30 -22.65
CA LEU A 170 -2.52 -0.58 -22.43
C LEU A 170 -1.51 0.06 -21.46
N LEU A 171 -1.23 1.35 -21.59
CA LEU A 171 -0.35 2.06 -20.65
C LEU A 171 -0.94 2.08 -19.24
N PHE A 172 -2.24 2.35 -19.12
CA PHE A 172 -2.96 2.33 -17.84
C PHE A 172 -2.87 0.94 -17.17
N LEU A 173 -3.14 -0.13 -17.92
CA LEU A 173 -3.03 -1.50 -17.42
C LEU A 173 -1.57 -1.86 -17.07
N ALA A 174 -0.61 -1.43 -17.89
CA ALA A 174 0.82 -1.65 -17.63
C ALA A 174 1.27 -0.99 -16.32
N LEU A 175 0.78 0.22 -16.00
CA LEU A 175 1.07 0.88 -14.72
C LEU A 175 0.55 0.05 -13.53
N GLY A 176 -0.69 -0.44 -13.59
CA GLY A 176 -1.24 -1.31 -12.55
C GLY A 176 -0.48 -2.63 -12.40
N ILE A 177 -0.14 -3.28 -13.53
CA ILE A 177 0.60 -4.55 -13.55
C ILE A 177 2.03 -4.37 -13.02
N THR A 178 2.73 -3.32 -13.45
CA THR A 178 4.10 -3.05 -12.98
C THR A 178 4.12 -2.69 -11.49
N GLY A 179 3.15 -1.91 -11.01
CA GLY A 179 2.94 -1.67 -9.58
C GLY A 179 2.75 -2.98 -8.80
N TRP A 180 1.85 -3.85 -9.27
CA TRP A 180 1.63 -5.16 -8.66
C TRP A 180 2.89 -6.04 -8.63
N MET A 181 3.63 -6.09 -9.74
CA MET A 181 4.89 -6.81 -9.85
C MET A 181 5.94 -6.26 -8.88
N ASN A 182 6.03 -4.93 -8.73
CA ASN A 182 6.94 -4.28 -7.80
C ASN A 182 6.59 -4.64 -6.35
N ALA A 183 5.31 -4.56 -5.96
CA ALA A 183 4.86 -5.01 -4.64
C ALA A 183 5.20 -6.48 -4.38
N ARG A 184 5.02 -7.36 -5.38
CA ARG A 184 5.39 -8.79 -5.26
C ARG A 184 6.89 -8.98 -5.07
N ARG A 185 7.73 -8.15 -5.71
CA ARG A 185 9.19 -8.16 -5.52
C ARG A 185 9.57 -7.71 -4.11
N ILE A 186 8.96 -6.64 -3.60
CA ILE A 186 9.15 -6.16 -2.22
C ILE A 186 8.81 -7.26 -1.21
N VAL A 187 7.62 -7.84 -1.31
CA VAL A 187 7.15 -8.89 -0.38
C VAL A 187 8.06 -10.12 -0.39
N ARG A 188 8.62 -10.49 -1.56
CA ARG A 188 9.54 -11.62 -1.68
C ARG A 188 10.90 -11.30 -1.06
N THR A 189 11.42 -10.09 -1.27
CA THR A 189 12.73 -9.66 -0.79
C THR A 189 12.74 -9.52 0.74
N ALA A 190 11.66 -9.00 1.30
CA ALA A 190 11.49 -8.80 2.75
C ALA A 190 11.06 -10.06 3.52
N ARG A 191 10.90 -11.23 2.86
CA ARG A 191 10.28 -12.42 3.45
C ARG A 191 11.02 -12.95 4.68
N ASP A 192 12.35 -12.95 4.63
CA ASP A 192 13.22 -13.58 5.63
C ASP A 192 14.04 -12.54 6.42
N GLN A 193 13.66 -11.25 6.33
CA GLN A 193 14.33 -10.12 6.97
C GLN A 193 13.35 -9.43 7.93
N PRO A 194 13.39 -9.72 9.24
CA PRO A 194 12.49 -9.12 10.23
C PRO A 194 12.48 -7.59 10.21
N GLU A 195 13.63 -6.98 9.94
CA GLU A 195 13.80 -5.52 9.82
C GLU A 195 13.04 -4.90 8.64
N LEU A 196 12.63 -5.70 7.65
CA LEU A 196 11.87 -5.27 6.47
C LEU A 196 10.38 -5.66 6.54
N GLU A 197 9.89 -6.13 7.69
CA GLU A 197 8.49 -6.54 7.86
C GLU A 197 7.51 -5.41 7.47
N TRP A 198 7.82 -4.17 7.87
CA TRP A 198 7.06 -2.97 7.50
C TRP A 198 6.90 -2.79 5.98
N ALA A 199 7.95 -3.07 5.21
CA ALA A 199 7.96 -2.92 3.76
C ALA A 199 7.11 -4.01 3.09
N SER A 200 7.21 -5.25 3.58
CA SER A 200 6.35 -6.35 3.15
C SER A 200 4.88 -6.05 3.42
N ASP A 201 4.55 -5.57 4.61
CA ASP A 201 3.17 -5.32 5.01
C ASP A 201 2.56 -4.13 4.28
N LEU A 202 3.32 -3.05 4.07
CA LEU A 202 2.90 -1.93 3.24
C LEU A 202 2.64 -2.37 1.79
N ALA A 203 3.56 -3.16 1.20
CA ALA A 203 3.39 -3.66 -0.16
C ALA A 203 2.16 -4.56 -0.30
N ARG A 204 1.85 -5.39 0.72
CA ARG A 204 0.62 -6.20 0.76
C ARG A 204 -0.63 -5.33 0.88
N ALA A 205 -0.60 -4.30 1.71
CA ALA A 205 -1.71 -3.35 1.84
C ALA A 205 -2.00 -2.64 0.51
N ILE A 206 -0.96 -2.16 -0.17
CA ILE A 206 -1.10 -1.55 -1.50
C ILE A 206 -1.62 -2.57 -2.54
N GLN A 207 -1.17 -3.83 -2.51
CA GLN A 207 -1.75 -4.86 -3.40
C GLN A 207 -3.27 -4.99 -3.20
N VAL A 208 -3.74 -4.97 -1.96
CA VAL A 208 -5.17 -5.05 -1.65
C VAL A 208 -5.89 -3.78 -2.15
N SER A 209 -5.29 -2.60 -1.95
CA SER A 209 -5.83 -1.33 -2.43
C SER A 209 -5.95 -1.30 -3.96
N LEU A 210 -4.90 -1.67 -4.69
CA LEU A 210 -4.90 -1.74 -6.15
C LEU A 210 -5.95 -2.71 -6.70
N VAL A 211 -6.20 -3.84 -6.02
CA VAL A 211 -7.31 -4.74 -6.37
C VAL A 211 -8.66 -4.05 -6.15
N GLY A 212 -8.82 -3.35 -5.03
CA GLY A 212 -10.00 -2.53 -4.74
C GLY A 212 -10.26 -1.48 -5.81
N TYR A 213 -9.21 -0.78 -6.26
CA TYR A 213 -9.28 0.19 -7.35
C TYR A 213 -9.63 -0.47 -8.70
N ALA A 214 -8.98 -1.58 -9.06
CA ALA A 214 -9.23 -2.27 -10.32
C ALA A 214 -10.66 -2.81 -10.43
N VAL A 215 -11.21 -3.35 -9.33
CA VAL A 215 -12.59 -3.87 -9.29
C VAL A 215 -13.60 -2.75 -9.14
N GLY A 216 -13.38 -1.82 -8.20
CA GLY A 216 -14.29 -0.70 -7.94
C GLY A 216 -14.35 0.29 -9.10
N GLY A 217 -13.21 0.59 -9.71
CA GLY A 217 -13.08 1.43 -10.89
C GLY A 217 -13.77 0.85 -12.13
N ALA A 218 -14.07 -0.46 -12.17
CA ALA A 218 -14.89 -1.02 -13.24
C ALA A 218 -16.32 -0.43 -13.29
N PHE A 219 -16.77 0.24 -12.22
CA PHE A 219 -18.11 0.78 -12.04
C PHE A 219 -18.15 2.31 -11.84
N VAL A 220 -17.04 3.00 -12.08
CA VAL A 220 -16.97 4.46 -11.93
C VAL A 220 -15.88 5.08 -12.81
N ASN A 221 -16.09 6.32 -13.26
CA ASN A 221 -15.14 7.05 -14.10
C ASN A 221 -14.11 7.83 -13.24
N ILE A 222 -13.11 7.12 -12.72
CA ILE A 222 -12.02 7.69 -11.91
C ILE A 222 -10.63 7.33 -12.47
N GLY A 223 -10.51 7.24 -13.80
CA GLY A 223 -9.25 6.90 -14.46
C GLY A 223 -8.09 7.87 -14.15
N TYR A 224 -8.43 9.13 -13.87
CA TYR A 224 -7.47 10.21 -13.62
C TYR A 224 -7.28 10.55 -12.14
N TRP A 225 -7.78 9.73 -11.23
CA TRP A 225 -7.55 9.96 -9.81
C TRP A 225 -6.11 9.66 -9.40
N ASP A 226 -5.53 10.53 -8.59
CA ASP A 226 -4.10 10.47 -8.23
C ASP A 226 -3.74 9.30 -7.31
N LEU A 227 -4.68 8.87 -6.46
CA LEU A 227 -4.44 7.87 -5.41
C LEU A 227 -3.74 6.57 -5.87
N PRO A 228 -4.22 5.85 -6.91
CA PRO A 228 -3.53 4.66 -7.42
C PRO A 228 -2.10 4.97 -7.91
N TYR A 229 -1.86 6.15 -8.48
CA TYR A 229 -0.54 6.55 -8.95
C TYR A 229 0.39 6.85 -7.77
N TYR A 230 -0.09 7.50 -6.71
CA TYR A 230 0.68 7.69 -5.48
C TYR A 230 1.07 6.36 -4.84
N GLU A 231 0.18 5.37 -4.83
CA GLU A 231 0.51 4.02 -4.32
C GLU A 231 1.63 3.35 -5.14
N ILE A 232 1.60 3.49 -6.47
CA ILE A 232 2.68 2.98 -7.34
C ILE A 232 4.02 3.68 -7.01
N VAL A 233 4.00 5.01 -6.84
CA VAL A 233 5.20 5.79 -6.45
C VAL A 233 5.72 5.37 -5.07
N ILE A 234 4.83 5.12 -4.11
CA ILE A 234 5.20 4.59 -2.79
C ILE A 234 5.91 3.24 -2.95
N LEU A 235 5.39 2.32 -3.76
CA LEU A 235 6.07 1.05 -4.03
C LEU A 235 7.44 1.24 -4.67
N MET A 236 7.58 2.16 -5.63
CA MET A 236 8.89 2.46 -6.24
C MET A 236 9.88 2.98 -5.19
N THR A 237 9.41 3.85 -4.30
CA THR A 237 10.23 4.42 -3.23
C THR A 237 10.66 3.35 -2.22
N VAL A 238 9.73 2.50 -1.79
CA VAL A 238 10.03 1.36 -0.89
C VAL A 238 11.03 0.41 -1.53
N TRP A 239 10.85 0.08 -2.81
CA TRP A 239 11.80 -0.77 -3.55
C TRP A 239 13.20 -0.16 -3.58
N SER A 240 13.31 1.14 -3.83
CA SER A 240 14.59 1.87 -3.79
C SER A 240 15.21 1.83 -2.40
N LEU A 241 14.43 2.04 -1.33
CA LEU A 241 14.92 2.06 0.04
C LEU A 241 15.45 0.70 0.50
N ILE A 242 14.79 -0.40 0.13
CA ILE A 242 15.25 -1.75 0.51
C ILE A 242 16.35 -2.30 -0.40
N GLY A 243 16.47 -1.80 -1.63
CA GLY A 243 17.43 -2.28 -2.64
C GLY A 243 18.84 -1.71 -2.49
N HIS A 244 19.04 -0.65 -1.70
CA HIS A 244 20.36 -0.09 -1.43
C HIS A 244 20.93 -0.67 -0.11
N PRO A 245 21.97 -1.52 -0.15
CA PRO A 245 22.60 -2.07 1.06
C PRO A 245 23.23 -1.01 2.00
N ASN A 246 23.35 0.25 1.55
CA ASN A 246 23.79 1.40 2.36
C ASN A 246 22.65 2.37 2.77
N ALA A 247 21.38 2.02 2.51
CA ALA A 247 20.22 2.74 3.05
C ALA A 247 19.96 2.61 4.58
N PRO A 248 20.75 1.91 5.43
CA PRO A 248 20.54 1.98 6.88
C PRO A 248 20.90 3.33 7.52
N ALA A 249 21.57 4.27 6.86
CA ALA A 249 21.96 5.53 7.49
C ALA A 249 20.86 6.61 7.41
N ALA A 250 20.23 6.78 6.23
CA ALA A 250 19.21 7.81 6.01
C ALA A 250 17.86 7.44 6.63
N ALA A 251 17.44 6.17 6.57
CA ALA A 251 16.21 5.69 7.22
C ALA A 251 16.33 5.73 8.76
N ARG A 252 17.53 5.49 9.31
CA ARG A 252 17.81 5.69 10.74
C ARG A 252 17.78 7.16 11.14
N ALA A 253 18.19 8.09 10.27
CA ALA A 253 18.13 9.53 10.55
C ALA A 253 16.67 10.02 10.62
N VAL A 254 15.81 9.60 9.69
CA VAL A 254 14.38 9.96 9.71
C VAL A 254 13.65 9.34 10.91
N ALA A 255 13.99 8.10 11.28
CA ALA A 255 13.45 7.45 12.48
C ALA A 255 14.00 8.06 13.79
N ALA A 256 15.25 8.51 13.80
CA ALA A 256 15.88 9.15 14.96
C ALA A 256 15.40 10.59 15.18
N GLU A 257 15.18 11.38 14.13
CA GLU A 257 14.62 12.73 14.24
C GLU A 257 13.14 12.74 14.64
N ALA A 258 12.38 11.69 14.29
CA ALA A 258 10.99 11.53 14.73
C ALA A 258 10.87 11.15 16.22
N THR A 259 11.98 10.92 16.92
CA THR A 259 12.01 10.65 18.35
C THR A 259 12.37 11.94 19.10
N PRO A 260 11.45 12.62 19.81
CA PRO A 260 11.85 13.70 20.68
C PRO A 260 12.74 13.09 21.75
N SER A 261 14.01 13.50 21.81
CA SER A 261 14.91 13.09 22.87
C SER A 261 14.26 13.46 24.21
N VAL A 262 13.78 12.47 24.94
CA VAL A 262 13.43 12.64 26.34
C VAL A 262 14.75 12.94 27.04
N ARG A 263 15.03 14.24 27.26
CA ARG A 263 16.04 14.66 28.21
C ARG A 263 15.62 14.07 29.55
N ASN A 264 16.32 13.02 29.99
CA ASN A 264 16.20 12.54 31.36
C ASN A 264 16.47 13.74 32.29
N PRO A 265 15.53 14.15 33.14
CA PRO A 265 15.86 15.11 34.18
C PRO A 265 16.94 14.47 35.06
N ARG A 266 18.03 15.23 35.31
CA ARG A 266 19.09 14.81 36.22
C ARG A 266 18.47 14.43 37.57
N PRO A 267 18.92 13.37 38.24
CA PRO A 267 18.47 13.10 39.60
C PRO A 267 18.84 14.30 40.49
N GLU A 268 17.83 14.86 41.17
CA GLU A 268 18.02 15.86 42.21
C GLU A 268 18.94 15.30 43.31
N PRO A 269 19.84 16.11 43.89
CA PRO A 269 20.61 15.67 45.04
C PRO A 269 19.66 15.46 46.22
N ALA A 270 19.69 14.24 46.77
CA ALA A 270 18.95 13.88 47.97
C ALA A 270 19.35 14.80 49.14
N PHE A 271 18.39 15.53 49.69
CA PHE A 271 18.53 16.18 50.99
C PHE A 271 18.60 15.09 52.07
N GLY A 272 19.80 14.81 52.56
CA GLY A 272 20.01 14.00 53.76
C GLY A 272 19.67 14.79 55.03
N PRO A 273 19.10 14.14 56.08
CA PRO A 273 18.88 14.80 57.34
C PRO A 273 20.19 15.03 58.09
N ALA A 274 20.27 16.18 58.77
CA ALA A 274 21.43 16.65 59.52
C ALA A 274 21.90 15.65 60.59
N SER A 275 23.15 15.19 60.48
CA SER A 275 23.82 14.42 61.53
C SER A 275 24.35 15.37 62.61
N ASN A 276 23.81 15.22 63.82
CA ASN A 276 24.36 15.83 65.03
C ASN A 276 25.65 15.08 65.46
N ARG A 277 26.65 15.85 65.89
CA ARG A 277 27.97 15.38 66.34
C ARG A 277 27.89 14.55 67.62
N ALA A 278 28.69 13.49 67.68
CA ALA A 278 29.49 13.13 68.86
C ALA A 278 30.68 12.22 68.44
N SER A 279 31.89 12.67 68.74
CA SER A 279 33.12 11.87 68.93
C SER A 279 33.14 11.41 70.42
N PRO A 280 34.04 10.54 70.94
CA PRO A 280 35.28 10.00 70.36
C PRO A 280 35.59 8.51 70.66
N ALA A 281 36.63 7.96 70.04
CA ALA A 281 37.77 7.26 70.68
C ALA A 281 38.45 6.23 69.75
N GLU A 282 39.77 6.44 69.57
CA GLU A 282 40.89 5.49 69.65
C GLU A 282 40.88 4.14 68.90
N GLY A 283 42.00 3.86 68.22
CA GLY A 283 42.42 2.48 67.93
C GLY A 283 43.24 2.32 66.65
N ALA A 284 44.56 2.54 66.74
CA ALA A 284 45.52 2.21 65.70
C ALA A 284 45.63 0.70 65.45
N CYS A 285 45.85 0.26 64.20
CA CYS A 285 46.84 -0.78 63.89
C CYS A 285 47.11 -0.89 62.37
N ALA A 286 48.39 -0.81 62.02
CA ALA A 286 48.91 -1.10 60.69
C ALA A 286 49.05 -2.62 60.49
N ARG A 287 48.85 -3.11 59.24
CA ARG A 287 49.86 -3.85 58.45
C ARG A 287 49.29 -4.57 57.21
N THR A 288 50.12 -4.50 56.16
CA THR A 288 50.45 -5.53 55.14
C THR A 288 49.39 -6.03 54.14
N GLY A 289 49.70 -5.78 52.86
CA GLY A 289 50.14 -6.88 51.99
C GLY A 289 49.29 -7.21 50.75
N SER A 290 49.96 -7.10 49.60
CA SER A 290 49.95 -8.07 48.48
C SER A 290 48.79 -8.08 47.46
N GLY A 291 49.20 -8.04 46.18
CA GLY A 291 48.52 -8.74 45.07
C GLY A 291 47.64 -7.84 44.20
N ALA A 292 48.17 -7.15 43.18
CA ALA A 292 48.46 -7.68 41.85
C ALA A 292 47.23 -8.28 41.12
N ARG A 293 46.66 -7.50 40.18
CA ARG A 293 46.66 -7.75 38.71
C ARG A 293 45.44 -7.13 38.04
N ASP A 294 45.69 -6.00 37.38
CA ASP A 294 44.95 -5.56 36.20
C ASP A 294 45.22 -6.53 35.04
N LEU A 295 44.18 -6.95 34.33
CA LEU A 295 44.30 -7.53 32.99
C LEU A 295 43.24 -6.93 32.06
N VAL A 296 43.71 -5.93 31.32
CA VAL A 296 43.20 -5.50 30.01
C VAL A 296 43.63 -6.56 28.98
N ALA A 297 42.70 -7.02 28.16
CA ALA A 297 42.97 -7.96 27.06
C ALA A 297 42.48 -7.36 25.74
N ILE A 298 43.42 -6.87 24.91
CA ILE A 298 43.22 -6.60 23.48
C ILE A 298 44.53 -6.93 22.72
N ASP A 299 44.34 -7.57 21.58
CA ASP A 299 45.22 -7.73 20.41
C ASP A 299 46.43 -8.69 20.47
N ARG A 300 46.31 -9.75 19.66
CA ARG A 300 47.25 -10.13 18.59
C ARG A 300 46.75 -11.37 17.86
N TRP A 301 46.59 -11.30 16.53
CA TRP A 301 47.41 -12.14 15.63
C TRP A 301 47.33 -11.69 14.16
N ARG A 302 48.50 -11.75 13.51
CA ARG A 302 48.84 -11.22 12.20
C ARG A 302 49.18 -12.39 11.28
N ALA A 303 48.74 -12.32 10.02
CA ALA A 303 49.38 -12.78 8.78
C ALA A 303 49.97 -14.21 8.66
N ARG A 304 49.60 -14.86 7.55
CA ARG A 304 50.55 -15.61 6.72
C ARG A 304 50.35 -15.26 5.25
N ASP A 305 51.44 -14.81 4.65
CA ASP A 305 51.68 -14.67 3.21
C ASP A 305 51.65 -16.02 2.50
N ASN A 306 51.38 -16.04 1.18
CA ASN A 306 52.46 -16.41 0.26
C ASN A 306 52.22 -15.93 -1.18
N ASN A 307 53.35 -15.62 -1.80
CA ASN A 307 53.64 -14.89 -3.01
C ASN A 307 53.70 -15.82 -4.25
N GLY A 308 53.63 -15.25 -5.46
CA GLY A 308 53.84 -16.00 -6.71
C GLY A 308 53.53 -15.26 -8.01
N ARG A 309 54.26 -14.17 -8.29
CA ARG A 309 54.55 -13.65 -9.66
C ARG A 309 56.00 -14.03 -10.02
N PRO A 310 56.39 -14.16 -11.30
CA PRO A 310 56.87 -13.02 -12.12
C PRO A 310 56.44 -13.10 -13.62
N ASP A 311 56.02 -11.98 -14.22
CA ASP A 311 56.76 -11.06 -15.14
C ASP A 311 57.02 -11.55 -16.58
N GLY A 312 56.75 -10.67 -17.55
CA GLY A 312 57.47 -10.65 -18.82
C GLY A 312 56.70 -10.24 -20.09
N GLN A 313 56.76 -8.94 -20.40
CA GLN A 313 56.94 -8.32 -21.75
C GLN A 313 55.91 -8.59 -22.87
N ASP A 314 55.17 -7.58 -23.35
CA ASP A 314 55.56 -6.53 -24.33
C ASP A 314 55.39 -6.98 -25.80
N ARG A 315 54.57 -6.23 -26.57
CA ARG A 315 54.65 -5.93 -28.04
C ARG A 315 53.31 -5.83 -28.82
N THR A 316 53.03 -4.59 -29.24
CA THR A 316 52.70 -4.11 -30.61
C THR A 316 51.51 -4.65 -31.45
N ALA A 317 50.58 -3.73 -31.74
CA ALA A 317 50.10 -3.26 -33.06
C ALA A 317 49.46 -4.19 -34.14
N ARG A 318 48.25 -3.80 -34.59
CA ARG A 318 47.65 -3.75 -35.98
C ARG A 318 46.12 -3.92 -35.84
N ARG A 319 45.23 -2.97 -36.16
CA ARG A 319 44.84 -2.35 -37.47
C ARG A 319 44.60 -3.37 -38.59
N THR A 320 43.34 -3.60 -38.93
CA THR A 320 42.83 -3.72 -40.32
C THR A 320 41.30 -3.57 -40.33
N ASP A 321 40.86 -2.68 -41.20
CA ASP A 321 39.50 -2.51 -41.70
C ASP A 321 39.00 -3.77 -42.45
N VAL A 322 37.70 -4.07 -42.32
CA VAL A 322 36.74 -4.42 -43.40
C VAL A 322 35.35 -4.03 -42.92
#